data_AF-A0A956GJV5-F1
#
_entry.id   AF-A0A956GJV5-F1
#
_cell.length_a   1.000
_cell.length_b   1.000
_cell.length_c   1.000
_cell.angle_alpha   90.00
_cell.angle_beta   90.00
_cell.angle_gamma   90.00
#
_symmetry.space_group_name_H-M   'P 1'
#
loop_
_entity.id
_entity.type
_entity.pdbx_description
1 polymer ?
#
loop_
_entity_poly.entity_id
_entity_poly.type
_entity_poly.pdbx_seq_one_letter_code
_entity_poly.pdbx_strand_id
1 'polypeptide(L)'
;MLQLAEGKQASDLLFGRHDRAWPRAWVRRICEQASVPVVTAHGHRGLHGTLSIEAGVTPRAVADALGHESFQQTTARSYVQPGALGRARQKRALTLLQGGRGDDEHAA
;
A
#
# COMPACT_ATOMS: atom_id res chain seq x y z
N MET A 1 -0.68 -4.23 -16.75
CA MET A 1 -1.93 -3.47 -16.93
C MET A 1 -2.18 -3.13 -18.39
N LEU A 2 -1.21 -2.53 -19.09
CA LEU A 2 -1.37 -2.16 -20.51
C LEU A 2 -1.77 -3.33 -21.42
N GLN A 3 -1.15 -4.50 -21.27
CA GLN A 3 -1.54 -5.72 -22.01
C GLN A 3 -2.98 -6.17 -21.74
N LEU A 4 -3.50 -5.99 -20.51
CA LEU A 4 -4.89 -6.34 -20.18
C LEU A 4 -5.91 -5.34 -20.73
N ALA A 5 -5.45 -4.14 -21.07
CA ALA A 5 -6.26 -3.06 -21.65
C ALA A 5 -6.22 -3.04 -23.19
N GLU A 6 -5.37 -3.86 -23.81
CA GLU A 6 -5.25 -3.93 -25.26
C GLU A 6 -6.58 -4.37 -25.90
N GLY A 7 -7.04 -3.60 -26.90
CA GLY A 7 -8.31 -3.84 -27.57
C GLY A 7 -9.57 -3.54 -26.74
N LYS A 8 -9.44 -2.95 -25.55
CA LYS A 8 -10.57 -2.58 -24.68
C LYS A 8 -10.91 -1.10 -24.79
N GLN A 9 -12.19 -0.79 -24.73
CA GLN A 9 -12.68 0.58 -24.58
C GLN A 9 -12.49 1.07 -23.14
N ALA A 10 -12.52 2.39 -22.93
CA ALA A 10 -12.32 2.99 -21.61
C ALA A 10 -13.33 2.52 -20.54
N SER A 11 -14.52 2.11 -20.97
CA SER A 11 -15.59 1.59 -20.09
C SER A 11 -15.50 0.09 -19.82
N ASP A 12 -14.62 -0.64 -20.52
CA ASP A 12 -14.58 -2.09 -20.44
C ASP A 12 -13.87 -2.56 -19.17
N LEU A 13 -14.34 -3.67 -18.61
CA LEU A 13 -13.77 -4.25 -17.41
C LEU A 13 -12.37 -4.81 -17.69
N LEU A 14 -11.35 -4.26 -17.04
CA LEU A 14 -9.96 -4.73 -17.18
C LEU A 14 -9.79 -6.19 -16.77
N PHE A 15 -10.50 -6.63 -15.74
CA PHE A 15 -10.44 -8.00 -15.23
C PHE A 15 -11.65 -8.85 -15.65
N GLY A 16 -12.50 -8.38 -16.57
CA GLY A 16 -13.72 -9.10 -16.94
C GLY A 16 -14.79 -9.08 -15.83
N ARG A 17 -15.80 -9.95 -15.95
CA ARG A 17 -16.92 -10.02 -14.98
C ARG A 17 -16.58 -10.97 -13.84
N HIS A 18 -16.53 -10.41 -12.64
CA HIS A 18 -16.30 -11.15 -11.40
C HIS A 18 -17.25 -10.67 -10.31
N ASP A 19 -17.56 -11.56 -9.37
CA ASP A 19 -18.34 -11.20 -8.19
C ASP A 19 -17.44 -10.57 -7.10
N ARG A 20 -18.08 -10.10 -6.02
CA ARG A 20 -17.37 -9.54 -4.86
C ARG A 20 -16.47 -10.55 -4.12
N ALA A 21 -16.62 -11.85 -4.38
CA ALA A 21 -15.85 -12.90 -3.73
C ALA A 21 -14.51 -13.15 -4.42
N TRP A 22 -14.42 -12.85 -5.72
CA TRP A 22 -13.25 -13.07 -6.52
C TRP A 22 -11.94 -12.49 -5.93
N PRO A 23 -11.85 -11.22 -5.48
CA PRO A 23 -10.60 -10.72 -4.89
C PRO A 23 -10.16 -11.48 -3.64
N ARG A 24 -11.13 -11.89 -2.81
CA ARG A 24 -10.86 -12.66 -1.58
C ARG A 24 -10.33 -14.06 -1.89
N ALA A 25 -10.89 -14.72 -2.90
CA ALA A 25 -10.45 -16.05 -3.32
C ALA A 25 -9.01 -16.01 -3.84
N TRP A 26 -8.69 -15.00 -4.68
CA TRP A 26 -7.33 -14.82 -5.19
C TRP A 26 -6.32 -14.44 -4.12
N VAL A 27 -6.66 -13.53 -3.21
CA VAL A 27 -5.76 -13.16 -2.09
C VAL A 27 -5.43 -14.39 -1.25
N ARG A 28 -6.43 -15.22 -0.89
CA ARG A 28 -6.18 -16.47 -0.18
C ARG A 28 -5.19 -17.36 -0.92
N ARG A 29 -5.46 -17.63 -2.20
CA ARG A 29 -4.60 -18.47 -3.05
C ARG A 29 -3.16 -17.95 -3.09
N ILE A 30 -2.99 -16.64 -3.27
CA ILE A 30 -1.66 -16.01 -3.32
C ILE A 30 -0.94 -16.14 -1.97
N CYS A 31 -1.64 -15.91 -0.85
CA CYS A 31 -1.05 -16.08 0.48
C CYS A 31 -0.57 -17.53 0.71
N GLU A 32 -1.39 -18.52 0.35
CA GLU A 32 -1.04 -19.94 0.45
C GLU A 32 0.18 -20.28 -0.40
N GLN A 33 0.20 -19.83 -1.67
CA GLN A 33 1.33 -20.05 -2.58
C GLN A 33 2.62 -19.37 -2.11
N ALA A 34 2.51 -18.19 -1.50
CA ALA A 34 3.65 -17.46 -0.95
C ALA A 34 4.07 -17.97 0.44
N SER A 35 3.36 -18.96 1.01
CA SER A 35 3.61 -19.47 2.38
C SER A 35 3.61 -18.38 3.46
N VAL A 36 2.71 -17.39 3.31
CA VAL A 36 2.50 -16.32 4.30
C VAL A 36 1.15 -16.52 5.01
N PRO A 37 0.92 -15.93 6.19
CA PRO A 37 -0.38 -15.98 6.84
C PRO A 37 -1.50 -15.50 5.90
N VAL A 38 -2.59 -16.25 5.83
CA VAL A 38 -3.74 -15.90 4.99
C VAL A 38 -4.43 -14.67 5.57
N VAL A 39 -4.48 -13.59 4.80
CA VAL A 39 -5.14 -12.33 5.15
C VAL A 39 -6.34 -12.05 4.25
N THR A 40 -7.16 -11.07 4.64
CA THR A 40 -8.28 -10.63 3.79
C THR A 40 -7.79 -9.68 2.71
N ALA A 41 -8.52 -9.62 1.59
CA ALA A 41 -8.28 -8.60 0.56
C ALA A 41 -8.36 -7.17 1.13
N HIS A 42 -9.23 -6.94 2.14
CA HIS A 42 -9.32 -5.65 2.81
C HIS A 42 -8.06 -5.33 3.66
N GLY A 43 -7.47 -6.35 4.29
CA GLY A 43 -6.25 -6.21 5.09
C GLY A 43 -5.08 -5.59 4.31
N HIS A 44 -5.01 -5.84 2.99
CA HIS A 44 -4.03 -5.20 2.13
C HIS A 44 -4.18 -3.68 2.04
N ARG A 45 -5.39 -3.10 2.21
CA ARG A 45 -5.55 -1.63 2.29
C ARG A 45 -4.88 -1.07 3.55
N GLY A 46 -5.02 -1.75 4.69
CA GLY A 46 -4.33 -1.35 5.93
C GLY A 46 -2.81 -1.56 5.87
N LEU A 47 -2.36 -2.62 5.19
CA LEU A 47 -0.95 -2.83 4.93
C LEU A 47 -0.37 -1.72 4.04
N HIS A 48 -1.07 -1.34 2.97
CA HIS A 48 -0.67 -0.24 2.09
C HIS A 48 -0.52 1.07 2.88
N GLY A 49 -1.50 1.43 3.73
CA GLY A 49 -1.41 2.62 4.55
C GLY A 49 -0.22 2.59 5.52
N THR A 50 0.01 1.45 6.17
CA THR A 50 1.14 1.24 7.07
C THR A 50 2.48 1.41 6.38
N LEU A 51 2.70 0.67 5.28
CA LEU A 51 3.97 0.68 4.55
C LEU A 51 4.24 2.04 3.91
N SER A 52 3.22 2.74 3.42
CA SER A 52 3.38 4.08 2.85
C SER A 52 3.87 5.07 3.89
N ILE A 53 3.32 5.03 5.11
CA ILE A 53 3.78 5.87 6.22
C ILE A 53 5.20 5.52 6.65
N GLU A 54 5.54 4.23 6.74
CA GLU A 54 6.88 3.78 7.07
C GLU A 54 7.92 4.14 6.00
N ALA A 55 7.51 4.20 4.73
CA ALA A 55 8.30 4.70 3.61
C ALA A 55 8.43 6.22 3.58
N GLY A 56 7.74 6.95 4.47
CA GLY A 56 7.81 8.40 4.56
C GLY A 56 6.86 9.15 3.62
N VAL A 57 5.90 8.48 3.00
CA VAL A 57 4.83 9.13 2.22
C VAL A 57 4.04 10.07 3.15
N THR A 58 3.67 11.24 2.63
CA THR A 58 2.96 12.24 3.43
C THR A 58 1.60 11.69 3.86
N PRO A 59 1.16 11.94 5.11
CA PRO A 59 -0.12 11.42 5.61
C PRO A 59 -1.33 11.79 4.75
N ARG A 60 -1.32 12.98 4.14
CA ARG A 60 -2.39 13.41 3.23
C ARG A 60 -2.41 12.57 1.95
N ALA A 61 -1.26 12.35 1.31
CA ALA A 61 -1.19 11.53 0.11
C ALA A 61 -1.62 10.07 0.38
N VAL A 62 -1.29 9.52 1.56
CA VAL A 62 -1.78 8.18 1.95
C VAL A 62 -3.31 8.16 2.10
N ALA A 63 -3.90 9.21 2.69
CA ALA A 63 -5.35 9.33 2.80
C ALA A 63 -6.01 9.45 1.42
N ASP A 64 -5.47 10.28 0.53
CA ASP A 64 -5.98 10.47 -0.84
C ASP A 64 -5.90 9.17 -1.65
N ALA A 65 -4.79 8.43 -1.58
CA ALA A 65 -4.64 7.14 -2.25
C ALA A 65 -5.64 6.08 -1.74
N LEU A 66 -6.01 6.15 -0.46
CA LEU A 66 -7.03 5.29 0.13
C LEU A 66 -8.45 5.82 -0.08
N GLY A 67 -8.63 7.00 -0.68
CA GLY A 67 -9.93 7.63 -0.89
C GLY A 67 -10.58 8.13 0.40
N HIS A 68 -9.78 8.53 1.40
CA HIS A 68 -10.27 9.08 2.66
C HIS A 68 -10.07 10.59 2.72
N GLU A 69 -11.09 11.29 3.21
CA GLU A 69 -11.04 12.75 3.38
C GLU A 69 -10.07 13.19 4.49
N SER A 70 -9.92 12.37 5.53
CA SER A 70 -9.09 12.68 6.69
C SER A 70 -8.12 11.56 7.02
N PHE A 71 -6.85 11.96 7.17
CA PHE A 71 -5.85 11.05 7.71
C PHE A 71 -6.11 10.75 9.19
N GLN A 72 -6.31 11.79 10.02
CA GLN A 72 -6.39 11.63 11.47
C GLN A 72 -7.67 10.92 11.95
N GLN A 73 -8.82 11.21 11.32
CA GLN A 73 -10.08 10.61 11.73
C GLN A 73 -10.28 9.20 11.16
N THR A 74 -9.80 8.91 9.95
CA THR A 74 -10.10 7.65 9.25
C THR A 74 -8.86 6.79 8.99
N THR A 75 -7.89 7.32 8.24
CA THR A 75 -6.75 6.52 7.76
C THR A 75 -5.87 6.02 8.90
N ALA A 76 -5.47 6.91 9.81
CA ALA A 76 -4.59 6.60 10.92
C ALA A 76 -5.19 5.57 11.89
N ARG A 77 -6.51 5.58 12.06
CA ARG A 77 -7.22 4.73 13.04
C ARG A 77 -7.47 3.32 12.53
N SER A 78 -7.76 3.17 11.23
CA SER A 78 -8.26 1.90 10.68
C SER A 78 -7.38 1.29 9.59
N TYR A 79 -6.47 2.08 9.01
CA TYR A 79 -5.68 1.67 7.84
C TYR A 79 -4.17 1.84 8.05
N VAL A 80 -3.74 2.18 9.26
CA VAL A 80 -2.33 2.30 9.63
C VAL A 80 -2.12 1.56 10.94
N GLN A 81 -1.11 0.70 10.98
CA GLN A 81 -0.74 0.01 12.21
C GLN A 81 -0.35 1.02 13.30
N PRO A 82 -0.84 0.87 14.53
CA PRO A 82 -0.37 1.68 15.65
C PRO A 82 1.16 1.70 15.73
N GLY A 83 1.70 2.90 15.97
CA GLY A 83 3.14 3.12 16.04
C GLY A 83 3.87 3.18 14.70
N ALA A 84 3.23 2.98 13.54
CA ALA A 84 3.89 3.09 12.23
C ALA A 84 4.56 4.47 12.02
N LEU A 85 3.88 5.55 12.43
CA LEU A 85 4.45 6.90 12.42
C LEU A 85 5.70 7.02 13.32
N GLY A 86 5.68 6.35 14.47
CA GLY A 86 6.81 6.29 15.40
C GLY A 86 8.00 5.55 14.78
N ARG A 87 7.76 4.35 14.23
CA ARG A 87 8.77 3.56 13.51
C ARG A 87 9.35 4.33 12.33
N ALA A 88 8.52 5.04 11.56
CA ALA A 88 9.00 5.89 10.46
C ALA A 88 9.94 7.00 10.96
N ARG A 89 9.62 7.65 12.08
CA ARG A 89 10.49 8.67 12.70
C ARG A 89 11.80 8.05 13.21
N GLN A 90 11.73 6.92 13.90
CA GLN A 90 12.90 6.21 14.40
C GLN A 90 13.83 5.77 13.27
N LYS A 91 13.28 5.19 12.19
CA LYS A 91 14.04 4.79 11.00
C LYS A 91 14.80 5.97 10.40
N ARG A 92 14.14 7.13 10.22
CA ARG A 92 14.80 8.35 9.72
C ARG A 92 15.94 8.82 10.62
N ALA A 93 15.73 8.82 11.94
CA ALA A 93 16.77 9.20 12.89
C ALA A 93 17.98 8.25 12.81
N LEU A 94 17.74 6.94 12.73
CA LEU A 94 18.80 5.94 12.56
C LEU A 94 19.57 6.12 11.24
N THR A 95 18.89 6.41 10.13
CA THR A 95 19.56 6.70 8.85
C THR A 95 20.50 7.90 8.94
N LEU A 96 20.12 8.96 9.64
CA LEU A 96 20.99 10.11 9.87
C LEU A 96 22.20 9.75 10.73
N LEU A 97 22.00 8.98 11.80
CA LEU A 97 23.08 8.54 12.69
C LEU A 97 24.07 7.59 11.99
N GLN A 98 23.61 6.81 11.01
CA GLN A 98 24.44 5.89 10.23
C GLN A 98 25.26 6.57 9.13
N GLY A 99 25.26 7.91 9.07
CA GLY A 99 26.10 8.67 8.14
C GLY A 99 25.37 9.22 6.92
N GLY A 100 24.03 9.17 6.88
CA GLY A 100 23.20 10.02 6.01
C GLY A 100 23.67 10.14 4.55
N ARG A 101 24.00 9.02 3.89
CA ARG A 101 24.26 9.01 2.45
C ARG A 101 22.98 8.58 1.74
N GLY A 102 22.17 9.59 1.39
CA GLY A 102 21.02 9.42 0.52
C GLY A 102 21.47 9.01 -0.89
N ASP A 103 20.57 8.33 -1.58
CA ASP A 103 20.74 7.77 -2.92
C ASP A 103 20.88 8.87 -4.00
N ASP A 104 22.01 9.58 -4.03
CA ASP A 104 22.44 10.47 -5.13
C ASP A 104 23.25 9.68 -6.18
N GLU A 105 22.69 8.59 -6.71
CA GLU A 105 23.28 7.87 -7.85
C GLU A 105 22.20 7.57 -8.89
N HIS A 106 21.76 8.61 -9.60
CA HIS A 106 21.21 8.57 -10.98
C HIS A 106 21.15 10.00 -11.57
N ALA A 107 22.29 10.71 -11.53
CA ALA A 107 22.50 11.94 -12.30
C ALA A 107 23.95 11.96 -12.81
N ALA A 108 24.25 11.10 -13.79
CA ALA A 108 25.38 11.22 -14.70
C ALA A 108 25.02 10.49 -16.01
#